data_AF-A0A0B8NZM8-F1
#
_entry.id   AF-A0A0B8NZM8-F1
#
_cell.length_a   1.000
_cell.length_b   1.000
_cell.length_c   1.000
_cell.angle_alpha   90.00
_cell.angle_beta   90.00
_cell.angle_gamma   90.00
#
_symmetry.space_group_name_H-M   'P 1'
#
loop_
_entity.id
_entity.type
_entity.pdbx_description
1 polymer ?
#
loop_
_entity_poly.entity_id
_entity_poly.type
_entity_poly.pdbx_seq_one_letter_code
_entity_poly.pdbx_strand_id
1 'polypeptide(L)'
;MQAQILDLLKELQQELHMAMLFITHDLSIVRRIANRVAVMKEGKLVETGDCKEVFHSPKHPYTKMLIEADPSGSPVDVPESNPTLVHTQDLKVWFPIHGGIFKRVVDHVKAVTGVNFDLKRGHSLGLVGESGSGKSTTGMAVLKLVHSEGNIEFDGQGIADFDRKKMLPLRSRMQVVFQDPFSALNPRMSVAQIIGEGLRVHQELSEQEIDSQICQAMNEVELDPETRHRYPNEFSGGQRQRIAIARALILKPEFILLDEPTSSLDRTVQAQVLDLLKRLQQKYHLTYCLSATT
;
A
#
# COMPACT_ATOMS: atom_id res chain seq x y z
N MET A 1 0.06 -14.33 -13.91
CA MET A 1 -0.07 -15.61 -13.17
C MET A 1 -1.53 -15.97 -12.81
N GLN A 2 -2.31 -15.06 -12.23
CA GLN A 2 -3.70 -15.35 -11.78
C GLN A 2 -4.65 -15.75 -12.93
N ALA A 3 -4.53 -15.13 -14.11
CA ALA A 3 -5.32 -15.49 -15.29
C ALA A 3 -5.07 -16.94 -15.76
N GLN A 4 -3.83 -17.43 -15.70
CA GLN A 4 -3.47 -18.79 -16.14
C GLN A 4 -4.06 -19.87 -15.23
N ILE A 5 -4.09 -19.63 -13.92
CA ILE A 5 -4.74 -20.54 -12.96
C ILE A 5 -6.24 -20.58 -13.21
N LEU A 6 -6.86 -19.43 -13.48
CA LEU A 6 -8.30 -19.34 -13.75
C LEU A 6 -8.70 -20.05 -15.05
N ASP A 7 -7.86 -19.94 -16.09
CA ASP A 7 -8.08 -20.64 -17.35
C ASP A 7 -7.92 -22.17 -17.16
N LEU A 8 -6.90 -22.61 -16.42
CA LEU A 8 -6.72 -24.03 -16.07
C LEU A 8 -7.90 -24.60 -15.25
N LEU A 9 -8.39 -23.85 -14.25
CA LEU A 9 -9.55 -24.27 -13.44
C LEU A 9 -10.80 -24.44 -14.31
N LYS A 10 -10.97 -23.58 -15.31
CA LYS A 10 -12.09 -23.66 -16.27
C LYS A 10 -11.96 -24.87 -17.18
N GLU A 11 -10.75 -25.19 -17.65
CA GLU A 11 -10.48 -26.41 -18.42
C GLU A 11 -10.80 -27.66 -17.58
N LEU A 12 -10.27 -27.74 -16.36
CA LEU A 12 -10.51 -28.86 -15.45
C LEU A 12 -12.00 -29.03 -15.10
N GLN A 13 -12.75 -27.93 -14.94
CA GLN A 13 -14.19 -27.99 -14.74
C GLN A 13 -14.91 -28.70 -15.88
N GLN A 14 -14.52 -28.37 -17.12
CA GLN A 14 -15.15 -28.91 -18.32
C GLN A 14 -14.77 -30.37 -18.53
N GLU A 15 -13.48 -30.70 -18.38
CA GLU A 15 -12.97 -32.07 -18.54
C GLU A 15 -13.52 -33.03 -17.48
N LEU A 16 -13.60 -32.58 -16.22
CA LEU A 16 -13.99 -33.43 -15.09
C LEU A 16 -15.48 -33.30 -14.73
N HIS A 17 -16.25 -32.50 -15.46
CA HIS A 17 -17.68 -32.24 -15.21
C HIS A 17 -17.99 -31.81 -13.77
N MET A 18 -17.13 -30.97 -13.18
CA MET A 18 -17.25 -30.54 -11.78
C MET A 18 -18.09 -29.26 -11.64
N ALA A 19 -18.80 -29.15 -10.52
CA ALA A 19 -19.32 -27.87 -10.05
C ALA A 19 -18.25 -27.16 -9.22
N MET A 20 -18.04 -25.87 -9.47
CA MET A 20 -17.10 -25.04 -8.71
C MET A 20 -17.82 -23.87 -8.04
N LEU A 21 -17.57 -23.71 -6.74
CA LEU A 21 -17.97 -22.53 -5.99
C LEU A 21 -16.75 -21.64 -5.79
N PHE A 22 -16.79 -20.44 -6.37
CA PHE A 22 -15.77 -19.42 -6.17
C PHE A 22 -16.21 -18.44 -5.11
N ILE A 23 -15.36 -18.25 -4.09
CA ILE A 23 -15.54 -17.23 -3.06
C ILE A 23 -14.43 -16.19 -3.28
N THR A 24 -14.81 -15.05 -3.84
CA THR A 24 -13.87 -13.94 -4.11
C THR A 24 -14.58 -12.60 -3.95
N HIS A 25 -13.80 -11.58 -3.62
CA HIS A 25 -14.23 -10.18 -3.61
C HIS A 25 -13.91 -9.48 -4.94
N ASP A 26 -13.17 -10.13 -5.85
CA ASP A 26 -12.79 -9.57 -7.14
C ASP A 26 -13.88 -9.84 -8.20
N LEU A 27 -14.62 -8.79 -8.52
CA LEU A 27 -15.68 -8.85 -9.53
C LEU A 27 -15.16 -9.09 -10.95
N SER A 28 -13.92 -8.73 -11.27
CA SER A 28 -13.34 -9.01 -12.59
C SER A 28 -13.10 -10.49 -12.81
N ILE A 29 -12.73 -11.23 -11.76
CA ILE A 29 -12.63 -12.69 -11.79
C ILE A 29 -14.01 -13.31 -11.98
N VAL A 30 -15.00 -12.91 -11.17
CA VAL A 30 -16.38 -13.42 -11.29
C VAL A 30 -16.92 -13.24 -12.71
N ARG A 31 -16.71 -12.05 -13.30
CA ARG A 31 -17.13 -11.72 -14.68
C ARG A 31 -16.51 -12.64 -15.73
N ARG A 32 -15.32 -13.19 -15.48
CA ARG A 32 -14.56 -14.00 -16.44
C ARG A 32 -14.85 -15.50 -16.33
N ILE A 33 -15.11 -16.00 -15.12
CA ILE A 33 -15.18 -17.45 -14.86
C ILE A 33 -16.52 -17.97 -14.34
N ALA A 34 -17.35 -17.14 -13.72
CA ALA A 34 -18.59 -17.62 -13.09
C ALA A 34 -19.77 -17.63 -14.08
N ASN A 35 -20.56 -18.72 -14.08
CA ASN A 35 -21.84 -18.74 -14.78
C ASN A 35 -22.91 -17.95 -14.01
N ARG A 36 -22.97 -18.16 -12.70
CA ARG A 36 -23.91 -17.50 -11.79
C ARG A 36 -23.14 -16.77 -10.70
N VAL A 37 -23.70 -15.66 -10.24
CA VAL A 37 -23.17 -14.88 -9.13
C VAL A 37 -24.20 -14.79 -8.02
N ALA A 38 -23.71 -14.81 -6.79
CA ALA A 38 -24.51 -14.65 -5.58
C ALA A 38 -23.79 -13.61 -4.70
N VAL A 39 -24.44 -12.49 -4.45
CA VAL A 39 -23.89 -11.37 -3.66
C VAL A 39 -24.37 -11.50 -2.23
N MET A 40 -23.45 -11.47 -1.27
CA MET A 40 -23.75 -11.54 0.16
C MET A 40 -23.45 -10.22 0.88
N LYS A 41 -24.32 -9.83 1.81
CA LYS A 41 -24.11 -8.73 2.76
C LYS A 41 -24.67 -9.13 4.12
N GLU A 42 -23.93 -8.88 5.21
CA GLU A 42 -24.38 -9.17 6.59
C GLU A 42 -24.90 -10.61 6.79
N GLY A 43 -24.22 -11.58 6.16
CA GLY A 43 -24.58 -13.00 6.25
C GLY A 43 -25.82 -13.41 5.44
N LYS A 44 -26.37 -12.53 4.60
CA LYS A 44 -27.54 -12.81 3.75
C LYS A 44 -27.20 -12.68 2.28
N LEU A 45 -27.77 -13.56 1.46
CA LEU A 45 -27.78 -13.40 0.00
C LEU A 45 -28.72 -12.24 -0.36
N VAL A 46 -28.16 -11.17 -0.90
CA VAL A 46 -28.89 -9.97 -1.27
C VAL A 46 -29.22 -9.90 -2.76
N GLU A 47 -28.48 -10.63 -3.59
CA GLU A 47 -28.76 -10.76 -5.02
C GLU A 47 -28.19 -12.08 -5.56
N THR A 48 -28.89 -12.74 -6.48
CA THR A 48 -28.41 -13.95 -7.15
C THR A 48 -28.96 -14.00 -8.57
N GLY A 49 -28.12 -14.35 -9.53
CA GLY A 49 -28.53 -14.41 -10.93
C GLY A 49 -27.44 -14.90 -11.86
N ASP A 50 -27.74 -14.86 -13.16
CA ASP A 50 -26.74 -15.05 -14.21
C ASP A 50 -25.69 -13.94 -14.11
N CYS A 51 -24.41 -14.30 -14.26
CA CYS A 51 -23.32 -13.34 -14.10
C CYS A 51 -23.48 -12.14 -15.05
N LYS A 52 -23.94 -12.37 -16.30
CA LYS A 52 -24.17 -11.30 -17.27
C LYS A 52 -25.28 -10.34 -16.85
N GLU A 53 -26.38 -10.84 -16.32
CA GLU A 53 -27.53 -10.02 -15.90
C GLU A 53 -27.16 -9.16 -14.68
N VAL A 54 -26.57 -9.77 -13.65
CA VAL A 54 -26.24 -9.08 -12.39
C VAL A 54 -25.19 -7.98 -12.62
N PHE A 55 -24.23 -8.18 -13.53
CA PHE A 55 -23.22 -7.16 -13.85
C PHE A 55 -23.75 -6.03 -14.76
N HIS A 56 -24.73 -6.30 -15.62
CA HIS A 56 -25.27 -5.31 -16.55
C HIS A 56 -26.46 -4.52 -15.97
N SER A 57 -27.32 -5.19 -15.19
CA SER A 57 -28.50 -4.61 -14.57
C SER A 57 -28.64 -5.08 -13.11
N PRO A 58 -27.70 -4.71 -12.23
CA PRO A 58 -27.77 -5.02 -10.80
C PRO A 58 -29.04 -4.44 -10.17
N LYS A 59 -29.81 -5.29 -9.47
CA LYS A 59 -31.07 -4.90 -8.83
C LYS A 59 -30.85 -4.36 -7.43
N HIS A 60 -29.93 -4.95 -6.66
CA HIS A 60 -29.71 -4.59 -5.27
C HIS A 60 -28.73 -3.40 -5.13
N PRO A 61 -29.02 -2.38 -4.30
CA PRO A 61 -28.18 -1.20 -4.14
C PRO A 61 -26.72 -1.52 -3.76
N TYR A 62 -26.50 -2.52 -2.91
CA TYR A 62 -25.15 -2.97 -2.56
C TYR A 62 -24.39 -3.54 -3.75
N THR A 63 -25.06 -4.30 -4.64
CA THR A 63 -24.45 -4.85 -5.85
C THR A 63 -24.07 -3.74 -6.83
N LYS A 64 -24.92 -2.71 -6.97
CA LYS A 64 -24.61 -1.49 -7.74
C LYS A 64 -23.32 -0.85 -7.23
N MET A 65 -23.27 -0.59 -5.93
CA MET A 65 -22.11 0.00 -5.28
C MET A 65 -20.85 -0.85 -5.48
N LEU A 66 -20.93 -2.18 -5.41
CA LEU A 66 -19.79 -3.07 -5.65
C LEU A 66 -19.29 -3.01 -7.10
N ILE A 67 -20.19 -2.98 -8.08
CA ILE A 67 -19.84 -2.92 -9.52
C ILE A 67 -19.28 -1.55 -9.89
N GLU A 68 -19.85 -0.48 -9.33
CA GLU A 68 -19.42 0.90 -9.53
C GLU A 68 -18.12 1.24 -8.79
N ALA A 69 -17.74 0.45 -7.77
CA ALA A 69 -16.51 0.64 -7.00
C ALA A 69 -15.22 0.29 -7.76
N ASP A 70 -15.23 0.29 -9.09
CA ASP A 70 -13.99 0.31 -9.86
C ASP A 70 -13.30 1.65 -9.57
N PRO A 71 -12.05 1.68 -9.06
CA PRO A 71 -11.39 2.91 -8.66
C PRO A 71 -11.09 3.77 -9.90
N SER A 72 -12.09 4.53 -10.35
CA SER A 72 -11.99 5.50 -11.42
C SER A 72 -11.56 6.85 -10.85
N GLY A 73 -10.48 7.41 -11.38
CA GLY A 73 -10.14 8.81 -11.13
C GLY A 73 -8.72 9.17 -11.54
N SER A 74 -8.55 10.40 -12.01
CA SER A 74 -7.23 10.94 -12.34
C SER A 74 -6.35 11.11 -11.09
N PRO A 75 -5.02 11.12 -11.26
CA PRO A 75 -4.10 11.63 -10.24
C PRO A 75 -4.49 13.05 -9.80
N VAL A 76 -4.02 13.45 -8.62
CA VAL A 76 -4.17 14.84 -8.16
C VAL A 76 -3.38 15.75 -9.11
N ASP A 77 -4.01 16.82 -9.61
CA ASP A 77 -3.31 17.82 -10.42
C ASP A 77 -2.32 18.61 -9.55
N VAL A 78 -1.03 18.53 -9.89
CA VAL A 78 0.05 19.20 -9.18
C VAL A 78 0.89 20.00 -10.18
N PRO A 79 1.33 21.23 -9.86
CA PRO A 79 2.10 22.04 -10.80
C PRO A 79 3.42 21.37 -11.23
N GLU A 80 3.62 21.27 -12.53
CA GLU A 80 4.86 20.75 -13.13
C GLU A 80 6.12 21.56 -12.75
N SER A 81 5.95 22.81 -12.29
CA SER A 81 7.03 23.66 -11.82
C SER A 81 7.58 23.26 -10.44
N ASN A 82 6.96 22.31 -9.73
CA ASN A 82 7.44 21.88 -8.43
C ASN A 82 8.84 21.26 -8.54
N PRO A 83 9.75 21.53 -7.57
CA PRO A 83 11.09 20.98 -7.62
C PRO A 83 11.07 19.46 -7.39
N THR A 84 12.10 18.80 -7.91
CA THR A 84 12.32 17.37 -7.68
C THR A 84 12.57 17.11 -6.20
N LEU A 85 11.79 16.19 -5.62
CA LEU A 85 11.98 15.74 -4.24
C LEU A 85 12.87 14.50 -4.19
N VAL A 86 12.65 13.54 -5.07
CA VAL A 86 13.47 12.32 -5.16
C VAL A 86 14.02 12.21 -6.56
N HIS A 87 15.33 12.08 -6.68
CA HIS A 87 16.01 11.76 -7.92
C HIS A 87 16.79 10.46 -7.74
N THR A 88 16.70 9.55 -8.71
CA THR A 88 17.50 8.33 -8.75
C THR A 88 18.21 8.21 -10.09
N GLN A 89 19.48 7.80 -10.04
CA GLN A 89 20.29 7.54 -11.22
C GLN A 89 21.10 6.25 -11.05
N ASP A 90 20.95 5.34 -12.02
CA ASP A 90 21.58 4.03 -12.07
C ASP A 90 21.39 3.22 -10.78
N LEU A 91 20.19 3.31 -10.18
CA LEU A 91 19.88 2.64 -8.92
C LEU A 91 19.93 1.11 -9.09
N LYS A 92 20.75 0.44 -8.26
CA LYS A 92 20.91 -1.02 -8.26
C LYS A 92 20.76 -1.58 -6.86
N VAL A 93 20.07 -2.72 -6.75
CA VAL A 93 19.92 -3.46 -5.50
C VAL A 93 20.11 -4.94 -5.78
N TRP A 94 21.27 -5.46 -5.37
CA TRP A 94 21.66 -6.84 -5.58
C TRP A 94 21.87 -7.52 -4.23
N PHE A 95 21.17 -8.64 -4.00
CA PHE A 95 21.26 -9.38 -2.74
C PHE A 95 22.27 -10.53 -2.88
N PRO A 96 23.21 -10.69 -1.94
CA PRO A 96 24.18 -11.77 -2.00
C PRO A 96 23.51 -13.12 -1.79
N ILE A 97 23.86 -14.09 -2.64
CA ILE A 97 23.54 -15.50 -2.44
C ILE A 97 24.73 -16.11 -1.69
N HIS A 98 24.48 -16.65 -0.50
CA HIS A 98 25.50 -17.34 0.29
C HIS A 98 25.44 -18.84 0.05
N GLY A 99 26.61 -19.46 -0.17
CA GLY A 99 26.73 -20.88 -0.46
C GLY A 99 27.88 -21.57 0.29
N GLY A 100 27.78 -22.89 0.38
CA GLY A 100 28.77 -23.76 1.01
C GLY A 100 28.80 -23.72 2.54
N ILE A 101 29.66 -24.57 3.13
CA ILE A 101 29.81 -24.74 4.58
C ILE A 101 30.25 -23.42 5.27
N PHE A 102 30.96 -22.55 4.55
CA PHE A 102 31.49 -21.29 5.05
C PHE A 102 30.62 -20.05 4.74
N LYS A 103 29.40 -20.21 4.20
CA LYS A 103 28.48 -19.12 3.83
C LYS A 103 29.15 -17.97 3.03
N ARG A 104 30.05 -18.29 2.10
CA ARG A 104 30.68 -17.28 1.23
C ARG A 104 29.66 -16.78 0.20
N VAL A 105 29.79 -15.52 -0.22
CA VAL A 105 28.99 -14.98 -1.33
C VAL A 105 29.42 -15.70 -2.61
N VAL A 106 28.49 -16.40 -3.26
CA VAL A 106 28.73 -17.19 -4.47
C VAL A 106 28.08 -16.58 -5.71
N ASP A 107 27.03 -15.78 -5.54
CA ASP A 107 26.31 -15.10 -6.62
C ASP A 107 25.48 -13.93 -6.05
N HIS A 108 24.75 -13.19 -6.89
CA HIS A 108 23.82 -12.15 -6.47
C HIS A 108 22.44 -12.28 -7.15
N VAL A 109 21.37 -12.12 -6.39
CA VAL A 109 20.03 -11.89 -6.94
C VAL A 109 19.91 -10.42 -7.33
N LYS A 110 19.81 -10.14 -8.62
CA LYS A 110 19.64 -8.78 -9.16
C LYS A 110 18.18 -8.34 -9.06
N ALA A 111 17.79 -7.78 -7.92
CA ALA A 111 16.42 -7.34 -7.70
C ALA A 111 16.09 -6.02 -8.41
N VAL A 112 17.05 -5.09 -8.50
CA VAL A 112 16.91 -3.81 -9.22
C VAL A 112 18.19 -3.55 -9.99
N THR A 113 18.07 -3.17 -11.28
CA THR A 113 19.22 -2.91 -12.14
C THR A 113 19.01 -1.67 -13.00
N GLY A 114 19.61 -0.54 -12.60
CA GLY A 114 19.69 0.67 -13.42
C GLY A 114 18.39 1.48 -13.48
N VAL A 115 17.67 1.59 -12.35
CA VAL A 115 16.44 2.40 -12.29
C VAL A 115 16.79 3.89 -12.23
N ASN A 116 16.14 4.68 -13.08
CA ASN A 116 16.26 6.14 -13.14
C ASN A 116 14.87 6.75 -13.11
N PHE A 117 14.63 7.69 -12.20
CA PHE A 117 13.40 8.49 -12.19
C PHE A 117 13.57 9.78 -11.38
N ASP A 118 12.71 10.74 -11.69
CA ASP A 118 12.48 11.97 -10.95
C ASP A 118 11.05 11.97 -10.39
N LEU A 119 10.92 12.33 -9.11
CA LEU A 119 9.64 12.50 -8.45
C LEU A 119 9.58 13.89 -7.82
N LYS A 120 8.72 14.74 -8.39
CA LYS A 120 8.49 16.11 -7.95
C LYS A 120 7.65 16.19 -6.70
N ARG A 121 7.84 17.25 -5.91
CA ARG A 121 7.02 17.50 -4.71
C ARG A 121 5.53 17.48 -5.03
N GLY A 122 4.76 16.82 -4.19
CA GLY A 122 3.31 16.67 -4.31
C GLY A 122 2.85 15.66 -5.36
N HIS A 123 3.72 15.17 -6.25
CA HIS A 123 3.35 14.22 -7.29
C HIS A 123 3.29 12.79 -6.73
N SER A 124 2.65 11.90 -7.50
CA SER A 124 2.65 10.47 -7.24
C SER A 124 3.34 9.70 -8.39
N LEU A 125 4.19 8.74 -8.03
CA LEU A 125 4.80 7.78 -8.95
C LEU A 125 4.23 6.38 -8.68
N GLY A 126 3.67 5.73 -9.70
CA GLY A 126 3.24 4.34 -9.63
C GLY A 126 4.29 3.39 -10.22
N LEU A 127 4.87 2.52 -9.38
CA LEU A 127 5.70 1.39 -9.80
C LEU A 127 4.80 0.17 -10.02
N VAL A 128 4.70 -0.27 -11.27
CA VAL A 128 3.80 -1.35 -11.68
C VAL A 128 4.59 -2.49 -12.34
N GLY A 129 4.21 -3.73 -12.05
CA GLY A 129 4.83 -4.92 -12.64
C GLY A 129 4.47 -6.19 -11.90
N GLU A 130 4.93 -7.35 -12.41
CA GLU A 130 4.66 -8.65 -11.81
C GLU A 130 5.25 -8.78 -10.38
N SER A 131 4.72 -9.72 -9.59
CA SER A 131 5.30 -10.05 -8.29
C SER A 131 6.77 -10.43 -8.44
N GLY A 132 7.65 -9.86 -7.60
CA GLY A 132 9.09 -10.09 -7.68
C GLY A 132 9.87 -9.20 -8.66
N SER A 133 9.22 -8.26 -9.37
CA SER A 133 9.89 -7.37 -10.32
C SER A 133 10.77 -6.25 -9.71
N GLY A 134 10.91 -6.21 -8.38
CA GLY A 134 11.76 -5.23 -7.68
C GLY A 134 11.09 -3.91 -7.28
N LYS A 135 9.74 -3.80 -7.34
CA LYS A 135 8.99 -2.58 -6.96
C LYS A 135 9.23 -2.15 -5.52
N SER A 136 8.92 -3.03 -4.56
CA SER A 136 9.12 -2.78 -3.13
C SER A 136 10.60 -2.54 -2.82
N THR A 137 11.49 -3.31 -3.46
CA THR A 137 12.94 -3.14 -3.33
C THR A 137 13.41 -1.76 -3.78
N THR A 138 12.87 -1.24 -4.88
CA THR A 138 13.17 0.11 -5.39
C THR A 138 12.76 1.17 -4.37
N GLY A 139 11.53 1.09 -3.85
CA GLY A 139 11.06 2.01 -2.81
C GLY A 139 11.88 1.94 -1.51
N MET A 140 12.20 0.73 -1.05
CA MET A 140 13.05 0.52 0.14
C MET A 140 14.46 1.11 -0.04
N ALA A 141 15.00 1.05 -1.26
CA ALA A 141 16.32 1.62 -1.56
C ALA A 141 16.31 3.15 -1.49
N VAL A 142 15.27 3.78 -2.03
CA VAL A 142 15.05 5.25 -1.91
C VAL A 142 15.02 5.66 -0.43
N LEU A 143 14.37 4.88 0.43
CA LEU A 143 14.31 5.13 1.87
C LEU A 143 15.61 4.76 2.63
N LYS A 144 16.66 4.29 1.95
CA LYS A 144 17.88 3.77 2.57
C LYS A 144 17.57 2.73 3.67
N LEU A 145 16.63 1.83 3.39
CA LEU A 145 16.30 0.68 4.24
C LEU A 145 17.00 -0.60 3.76
N VAL A 146 17.41 -0.63 2.49
CA VAL A 146 18.28 -1.67 1.92
C VAL A 146 19.55 -1.04 1.35
N HIS A 147 20.61 -1.83 1.26
CA HIS A 147 21.82 -1.39 0.56
C HIS A 147 21.52 -1.26 -0.95
N SER A 148 22.06 -0.21 -1.55
CA SER A 148 21.90 0.08 -2.97
C SER A 148 23.16 0.75 -3.51
N GLU A 149 23.41 0.57 -4.80
CA GLU A 149 24.40 1.31 -5.57
C GLU A 149 23.70 2.31 -6.50
N GLY A 150 24.45 3.28 -7.01
CA GLY A 150 23.91 4.38 -7.80
C GLY A 150 23.65 5.64 -6.96
N ASN A 151 23.13 6.68 -7.61
CA ASN A 151 22.83 7.95 -6.95
C ASN A 151 21.37 7.97 -6.49
N ILE A 152 21.17 8.45 -5.26
CA ILE A 152 19.86 8.75 -4.69
C ILE A 152 19.97 10.14 -4.08
N GLU A 153 19.16 11.06 -4.56
CA GLU A 153 19.06 12.40 -4.00
C GLU A 153 17.67 12.61 -3.41
N PHE A 154 17.64 13.20 -2.21
CA PHE A 154 16.43 13.65 -1.56
C PHE A 154 16.53 15.16 -1.32
N ASP A 155 15.62 15.93 -1.89
CA ASP A 155 15.59 17.39 -1.79
C ASP A 155 16.90 18.05 -2.24
N GLY A 156 17.47 17.56 -3.35
CA GLY A 156 18.75 18.02 -3.92
C GLY A 156 19.99 17.58 -3.12
N GLN A 157 19.83 16.77 -2.06
CA GLN A 157 20.93 16.24 -1.27
C GLN A 157 21.17 14.76 -1.60
N GLY A 158 22.38 14.41 -2.03
CA GLY A 158 22.79 13.00 -2.22
C GLY A 158 22.81 12.24 -0.89
N ILE A 159 22.02 11.18 -0.78
CA ILE A 159 21.86 10.35 0.42
C ILE A 159 22.42 8.93 0.27
N ALA A 160 23.01 8.61 -0.89
CA ALA A 160 23.56 7.28 -1.19
C ALA A 160 24.58 6.81 -0.13
N ASP A 161 25.44 7.70 0.38
CA ASP A 161 26.48 7.37 1.37
C ASP A 161 26.09 7.70 2.82
N PHE A 162 24.81 7.99 3.08
CA PHE A 162 24.38 8.37 4.43
C PHE A 162 24.38 7.16 5.35
N ASP A 163 25.04 7.32 6.50
CA ASP A 163 24.96 6.38 7.60
C ASP A 163 23.65 6.57 8.40
N ARG A 164 23.45 5.72 9.41
CA ARG A 164 22.25 5.80 10.25
C ARG A 164 22.07 7.17 10.89
N LYS A 165 23.15 7.83 11.32
CA LYS A 165 23.08 9.13 12.01
C LYS A 165 22.68 10.25 11.06
N LYS A 166 23.28 10.30 9.87
CA LYS A 166 22.92 11.28 8.83
C LYS A 166 21.51 11.09 8.30
N MET A 167 20.99 9.86 8.33
CA MET A 167 19.60 9.57 7.95
C MET A 167 18.58 10.01 9.02
N LEU A 168 18.93 10.13 10.30
CA LEU A 168 17.97 10.42 11.38
C LEU A 168 17.06 11.64 11.11
N PRO A 169 17.59 12.80 10.67
CA PRO A 169 16.75 13.97 10.36
C PRO A 169 15.82 13.76 9.16
N LEU A 170 16.20 12.88 8.23
CA LEU A 170 15.39 12.55 7.06
C LEU A 170 14.28 11.53 7.39
N ARG A 171 14.41 10.76 8.48
CA ARG A 171 13.40 9.77 8.87
C ARG A 171 12.04 10.41 9.15
N SER A 172 11.96 11.60 9.75
CA SER A 172 10.67 12.27 9.94
C SER A 172 10.06 12.80 8.63
N ARG A 173 10.89 13.07 7.61
CA ARG A 173 10.49 13.59 6.30
C ARG A 173 10.11 12.48 5.31
N MET A 174 10.57 11.25 5.54
CA MET A 174 10.39 10.09 4.68
C MET A 174 9.75 8.93 5.46
N GLN A 175 8.52 8.58 5.14
CA GLN A 175 7.76 7.53 5.83
C GLN A 175 7.37 6.40 4.88
N VAL A 176 6.95 5.28 5.45
CA VAL A 176 6.52 4.09 4.71
C VAL A 176 5.26 3.49 5.31
N VAL A 177 4.36 3.07 4.44
CA VAL A 177 3.23 2.19 4.75
C VAL A 177 3.51 0.85 4.04
N PHE A 178 3.73 -0.20 4.82
CA PHE A 178 4.07 -1.53 4.30
C PHE A 178 2.83 -2.31 3.85
N GLN A 179 3.05 -3.29 2.97
CA GLN A 179 2.04 -4.17 2.35
C GLN A 179 1.17 -4.93 3.35
N ASP A 180 1.77 -5.45 4.43
CA ASP A 180 1.04 -6.14 5.49
C ASP A 180 1.03 -5.30 6.77
N PRO A 181 -0.11 -4.64 7.09
CA PRO A 181 -0.29 -3.94 8.36
C PRO A 181 -0.02 -4.84 9.57
N PHE A 182 -0.25 -6.15 9.47
CA PHE A 182 -0.03 -7.05 10.60
C PHE A 182 1.45 -7.18 10.95
N SER A 183 2.31 -7.33 9.94
CA SER A 183 3.77 -7.33 10.14
C SER A 183 4.33 -5.99 10.63
N ALA A 184 3.69 -4.88 10.23
CA ALA A 184 4.16 -3.52 10.51
C ALA A 184 3.65 -2.94 11.84
N LEU A 185 2.52 -3.43 12.35
CA LEU A 185 1.92 -2.97 13.60
C LEU A 185 2.28 -3.97 14.72
N ASN A 186 2.97 -3.51 15.76
CA ASN A 186 3.29 -4.35 16.91
C ASN A 186 2.00 -4.72 17.66
N PRO A 187 1.59 -6.01 17.70
CA PRO A 187 0.31 -6.41 18.27
C PRO A 187 0.23 -6.22 19.79
N ARG A 188 1.37 -5.96 20.45
CA ARG A 188 1.46 -5.69 21.89
C ARG A 188 1.29 -4.20 22.24
N MET A 189 1.14 -3.34 21.24
CA MET A 189 0.98 -1.90 21.42
C MET A 189 -0.46 -1.49 21.09
N SER A 190 -1.00 -0.52 21.81
CA SER A 190 -2.27 0.10 21.46
C SER A 190 -2.14 0.96 20.20
N VAL A 191 -3.26 1.29 19.57
CA VAL A 191 -3.29 2.19 18.40
C VAL A 191 -2.65 3.55 18.71
N ALA A 192 -2.90 4.12 19.89
CA ALA A 192 -2.27 5.36 20.33
C ALA A 192 -0.75 5.25 20.44
N GLN A 193 -0.25 4.12 20.97
CA GLN A 193 1.20 3.88 21.07
C GLN A 193 1.84 3.72 19.69
N ILE A 194 1.16 3.02 18.78
CA ILE A 194 1.63 2.79 17.41
C ILE A 194 1.68 4.10 16.61
N ILE A 195 0.60 4.88 16.63
CA ILE A 195 0.53 6.16 15.90
C ILE A 195 1.50 7.17 16.53
N GLY A 196 1.57 7.25 17.86
CA GLY A 196 2.42 8.21 18.56
C GLY A 196 3.90 7.84 18.66
N GLU A 197 4.32 6.67 18.16
CA GLU A 197 5.72 6.20 18.23
C GLU A 197 6.67 7.23 17.60
N GLY A 198 6.34 7.70 16.39
CA GLY A 198 7.15 8.66 15.66
C GLY A 198 7.29 10.00 16.40
N LEU A 199 6.21 10.51 16.98
CA LEU A 199 6.23 11.78 17.73
C LEU A 199 7.19 11.71 18.93
N ARG A 200 7.14 10.62 19.70
CA ARG A 200 8.02 10.43 20.88
C ARG A 200 9.50 10.34 20.52
N VAL A 201 9.82 9.89 19.32
CA VAL A 201 11.21 9.76 18.85
C VAL A 201 11.74 11.05 18.25
N HIS A 202 10.89 11.82 17.57
CA HIS A 202 11.32 12.94 16.73
C HIS A 202 10.93 14.34 17.24
N GLN A 203 10.04 14.44 18.23
CA GLN A 203 9.53 15.72 18.74
C GLN A 203 9.53 15.75 20.26
N GLU A 204 9.79 16.92 20.83
CA GLU A 204 9.68 17.18 22.26
C GLU A 204 8.27 17.73 22.55
N LEU A 205 7.34 16.83 22.86
CA LEU A 205 5.95 17.14 23.16
C LEU A 205 5.52 16.54 24.49
N SER A 206 4.58 17.20 25.17
CA SER A 206 3.88 16.61 26.31
C SER A 206 2.96 15.46 25.88
N GLU A 207 2.66 14.53 26.79
CA GLU A 207 1.73 13.43 26.51
C GLU A 207 0.33 13.92 26.10
N GLN A 208 -0.10 15.10 26.58
CA GLN A 208 -1.37 15.71 26.17
C GLN A 208 -1.33 16.19 24.72
N GLU A 209 -0.24 16.82 24.30
CA GLU A 209 -0.05 17.24 22.90
C GLU A 209 0.06 16.03 21.97
N ILE A 210 0.75 14.97 22.39
CA ILE A 210 0.84 13.72 21.65
C ILE A 210 -0.54 13.09 21.49
N ASP A 211 -1.34 12.97 22.56
CA ASP A 211 -2.70 12.41 22.49
C ASP A 211 -3.61 13.25 21.58
N SER A 212 -3.49 14.58 21.62
CA SER A 212 -4.23 15.48 20.74
C SER A 212 -3.88 15.26 19.26
N GLN A 213 -2.59 15.15 18.94
CA GLN A 213 -2.15 14.87 17.57
C GLN A 213 -2.55 13.47 17.09
N ILE A 214 -2.52 12.46 17.96
CA ILE A 214 -3.01 11.11 17.65
C ILE A 214 -4.51 11.18 17.31
N CYS A 215 -5.30 11.86 18.15
CA CYS A 215 -6.74 12.03 17.90
C CYS A 215 -7.01 12.74 16.56
N GLN A 216 -6.22 13.78 16.25
CA GLN A 216 -6.32 14.46 14.96
C GLN A 216 -5.99 13.52 13.79
N ALA A 217 -4.88 12.79 13.86
CA ALA A 217 -4.46 11.87 12.81
C ALA A 217 -5.49 10.75 12.59
N MET A 218 -6.07 10.21 13.66
CA MET A 218 -7.15 9.22 13.58
C MET A 218 -8.39 9.78 12.87
N ASN A 219 -8.82 10.98 13.21
CA ASN A 219 -9.93 11.65 12.52
C ASN A 219 -9.64 11.84 11.02
N GLU A 220 -8.41 12.21 10.66
CA GLU A 220 -8.02 12.46 9.26
C GLU A 220 -8.06 11.20 8.39
N VAL A 221 -7.75 10.05 8.98
CA VAL A 221 -7.88 8.73 8.35
C VAL A 221 -9.26 8.10 8.59
N GLU A 222 -10.24 8.87 9.05
CA GLU A 222 -11.61 8.43 9.30
C GLU A 222 -11.69 7.23 10.27
N LEU A 223 -10.98 7.33 11.40
CA LEU A 223 -11.06 6.43 12.55
C LEU A 223 -11.57 7.19 13.78
N ASP A 224 -12.37 6.53 14.59
CA ASP A 224 -12.87 7.07 15.86
C ASP A 224 -11.74 7.17 16.90
N PRO A 225 -11.35 8.38 17.36
CA PRO A 225 -10.30 8.57 18.35
C PRO A 225 -10.56 7.91 19.71
N GLU A 226 -11.82 7.62 20.06
CA GLU A 226 -12.15 6.93 21.31
C GLU A 226 -11.64 5.48 21.30
N THR A 227 -11.41 4.92 20.11
CA THR A 227 -10.86 3.57 19.94
C THR A 227 -9.33 3.50 20.05
N ARG A 228 -8.63 4.63 20.26
CA ARG A 228 -7.15 4.69 20.25
C ARG A 228 -6.46 3.80 21.30
N HIS A 229 -7.18 3.45 22.37
CA HIS A 229 -6.68 2.56 23.43
C HIS A 229 -6.78 1.07 23.09
N ARG A 230 -7.50 0.73 22.02
CA ARG A 230 -7.63 -0.65 21.52
C ARG A 230 -6.37 -1.13 20.82
N TYR A 231 -6.30 -2.43 20.59
CA TYR A 231 -5.20 -3.11 19.91
C TYR A 231 -5.53 -3.38 18.42
N PRO A 232 -4.52 -3.51 17.54
CA PRO A 232 -4.73 -3.67 16.09
C PRO A 232 -5.61 -4.86 15.67
N ASN A 233 -5.62 -5.93 16.46
CA ASN A 233 -6.44 -7.12 16.21
C ASN A 233 -7.95 -6.88 16.39
N GLU A 234 -8.34 -5.78 17.05
CA GLU A 234 -9.74 -5.40 17.28
C GLU A 234 -10.34 -4.57 16.12
N PHE A 235 -9.57 -4.33 15.07
CA PHE A 235 -9.98 -3.53 13.89
C PHE A 235 -10.18 -4.40 12.65
N SER A 236 -10.92 -3.90 11.65
CA SER A 236 -11.00 -4.54 10.33
C SER A 236 -9.69 -4.37 9.53
N GLY A 237 -9.53 -5.09 8.42
CA GLY A 237 -8.37 -4.93 7.53
C GLY A 237 -8.22 -3.49 7.03
N GLY A 238 -9.30 -2.86 6.57
CA GLY A 238 -9.30 -1.47 6.12
C GLY A 238 -9.00 -0.47 7.24
N GLN A 239 -9.51 -0.71 8.45
CA GLN A 239 -9.19 0.13 9.61
C GLN A 239 -7.71 0.00 10.01
N ARG A 240 -7.13 -1.21 9.97
CA ARG A 240 -5.69 -1.41 10.18
C ARG A 240 -4.85 -0.68 9.14
N GLN A 241 -5.26 -0.68 7.88
CA GLN A 241 -4.59 0.11 6.84
C GLN A 241 -4.63 1.60 7.17
N ARG A 242 -5.78 2.12 7.61
CA ARG A 242 -5.94 3.51 8.05
C ARG A 242 -5.05 3.83 9.26
N ILE A 243 -4.91 2.91 10.22
CA ILE A 243 -3.97 3.04 11.35
C ILE A 243 -2.52 3.16 10.84
N ALA A 244 -2.12 2.31 9.88
CA ALA A 244 -0.78 2.36 9.29
C ALA A 244 -0.52 3.68 8.53
N ILE A 245 -1.52 4.20 7.82
CA ILE A 245 -1.46 5.52 7.17
C ILE A 245 -1.35 6.64 8.22
N ALA A 246 -2.14 6.60 9.29
CA ALA A 246 -2.08 7.59 10.37
C ALA A 246 -0.71 7.61 11.05
N ARG A 247 -0.11 6.44 11.30
CA ARG A 247 1.24 6.31 11.84
C ARG A 247 2.28 7.00 10.95
N ALA A 248 2.19 6.85 9.63
CA ALA A 248 3.10 7.55 8.71
C ALA A 248 2.80 9.06 8.66
N LEU A 249 1.53 9.44 8.68
CA LEU A 249 1.07 10.83 8.53
C LEU A 249 1.35 11.70 9.76
N ILE A 250 1.39 11.13 10.97
CA ILE A 250 1.53 11.85 12.24
C ILE A 250 2.75 12.80 12.26
N LEU A 251 3.83 12.43 11.55
CA LEU A 251 5.06 13.22 11.45
C LEU A 251 5.00 14.31 10.37
N LYS A 252 3.89 14.39 9.61
CA LYS A 252 3.68 15.28 8.46
C LYS A 252 4.85 15.19 7.46
N PRO A 253 5.15 13.99 6.94
CA PRO A 253 6.29 13.78 6.05
C PRO A 253 6.11 14.49 4.70
N GLU A 254 7.20 14.67 3.96
CA GLU A 254 7.16 15.19 2.59
C GLU A 254 7.03 14.06 1.56
N PHE A 255 7.54 12.88 1.92
CA PHE A 255 7.53 11.67 1.09
C PHE A 255 6.95 10.48 1.86
N ILE A 256 6.01 9.78 1.24
CA ILE A 256 5.50 8.49 1.73
C ILE A 256 5.64 7.44 0.64
N LEU A 257 6.34 6.35 0.97
CA LEU A 257 6.28 5.13 0.19
C LEU A 257 5.07 4.30 0.63
N LEU A 258 4.21 3.98 -0.32
CA LEU A 258 3.03 3.16 -0.15
C LEU A 258 3.29 1.82 -0.83
N ASP A 259 3.73 0.83 -0.07
CA ASP A 259 4.04 -0.49 -0.61
C ASP A 259 2.76 -1.34 -0.66
N GLU A 260 2.19 -1.52 -1.84
CA GLU A 260 0.94 -2.25 -2.08
C GLU A 260 -0.19 -1.94 -1.06
N PRO A 261 -0.58 -0.66 -0.90
CA PRO A 261 -1.43 -0.19 0.21
C PRO A 261 -2.85 -0.74 0.21
N THR A 262 -3.24 -1.48 -0.83
CA THR A 262 -4.60 -1.98 -1.08
C THR A 262 -4.66 -3.51 -1.27
N SER A 263 -3.51 -4.20 -1.33
CA SER A 263 -3.41 -5.60 -1.79
C SER A 263 -4.19 -6.63 -0.95
N SER A 264 -4.37 -6.38 0.35
CA SER A 264 -5.07 -7.26 1.28
C SER A 264 -6.54 -6.88 1.53
N LEU A 265 -7.05 -5.87 0.82
CA LEU A 265 -8.37 -5.26 1.06
C LEU A 265 -9.35 -5.61 -0.07
N ASP A 266 -10.65 -5.69 0.24
CA ASP A 266 -11.68 -5.81 -0.78
C ASP A 266 -11.83 -4.51 -1.60
N ARG A 267 -12.35 -4.61 -2.82
CA ARG A 267 -12.40 -3.49 -3.79
C ARG A 267 -13.07 -2.23 -3.25
N THR A 268 -14.14 -2.36 -2.46
CA THR A 268 -14.81 -1.19 -1.86
C THR A 268 -13.89 -0.48 -0.88
N VAL A 269 -13.23 -1.23 0.00
CA VAL A 269 -12.25 -0.67 0.94
C VAL A 269 -11.02 -0.13 0.21
N GLN A 270 -10.55 -0.78 -0.85
CA GLN A 270 -9.45 -0.27 -1.69
C GLN A 270 -9.77 1.12 -2.25
N ALA A 271 -10.95 1.30 -2.84
CA ALA A 271 -11.39 2.59 -3.37
C ALA A 271 -11.44 3.67 -2.27
N GLN A 272 -11.99 3.34 -1.09
CA GLN A 272 -12.02 4.26 0.06
C GLN A 272 -10.61 4.65 0.54
N VAL A 273 -9.66 3.73 0.53
CA VAL A 273 -8.26 4.02 0.90
C VAL A 273 -7.59 4.91 -0.16
N LEU A 274 -7.83 4.66 -1.45
CA LEU A 274 -7.30 5.50 -2.52
C LEU A 274 -7.85 6.93 -2.46
N ASP A 275 -9.15 7.08 -2.19
CA ASP A 275 -9.77 8.40 -2.01
C ASP A 275 -9.22 9.12 -0.78
N LEU A 276 -9.04 8.40 0.34
CA LEU A 276 -8.35 8.93 1.52
C LEU A 276 -6.95 9.44 1.16
N LEU A 277 -6.16 8.64 0.46
CA LEU A 277 -4.79 9.02 0.06
C LEU A 277 -4.78 10.26 -0.84
N LYS A 278 -5.72 10.37 -1.80
CA LYS A 278 -5.89 11.55 -2.65
C LYS A 278 -6.24 12.80 -1.83
N ARG A 279 -7.18 12.70 -0.88
CA ARG A 279 -7.53 13.82 0.00
C ARG A 279 -6.33 14.27 0.85
N LEU A 280 -5.57 13.31 1.39
CA LEU A 280 -4.36 13.61 2.16
C LEU A 280 -3.28 14.26 1.30
N GLN A 281 -3.09 13.79 0.07
CA GLN A 281 -2.17 14.38 -0.91
C GLN A 281 -2.52 15.83 -1.20
N GLN A 282 -3.79 16.13 -1.44
CA GLN A 282 -4.26 17.50 -1.69
C GLN A 282 -4.11 18.39 -0.45
N LYS A 283 -4.45 17.89 0.73
CA LYS A 283 -4.40 18.65 1.99
C LYS A 283 -2.98 19.00 2.43
N TYR A 284 -2.04 18.07 2.26
CA TYR A 284 -0.69 18.19 2.80
C TYR A 284 0.40 18.29 1.74
N HIS A 285 0.04 18.31 0.46
CA HIS A 285 0.98 18.27 -0.67
C HIS A 285 1.98 17.11 -0.58
N LEU A 286 1.49 15.95 -0.13
CA LEU A 286 2.32 14.76 0.07
C LEU A 286 2.85 14.25 -1.26
N THR A 287 4.09 13.77 -1.25
CA THR A 287 4.69 13.11 -2.40
C THR A 287 4.60 11.61 -2.19
N TYR A 288 4.03 10.89 -3.15
CA TYR A 288 3.84 9.43 -3.03
C TYR A 288 4.69 8.66 -4.02
N CYS A 289 5.27 7.56 -3.56
CA CYS A 289 5.69 6.46 -4.43
C CYS A 289 4.83 5.25 -4.06
N LEU A 290 4.12 4.69 -5.03
CA LEU A 290 3.20 3.57 -4.82
C LEU A 290 3.69 2.36 -5.60
N SER A 291 3.76 1.20 -4.96
CA SER A 291 3.93 -0.07 -5.68
C SER A 291 2.58 -0.75 -5.87
N ALA A 292 2.35 -1.32 -7.05
CA ALA A 292 1.18 -2.14 -7.34
C ALA A 292 1.59 -3.37 -8.16
N THR A 293 1.02 -4.53 -7.82
CA THR A 293 1.20 -5.76 -8.60
C THR A 293 0.05 -5.90 -9.61
N THR A 294 0.41 -6.15 -10.87
CA THR A 294 -0.50 -6.48 -11.99
C THR A 294 -0.62 -7.98 -12.22
#